data_AF-A0A7W9J5Y2-F1
#
_entry.id   AF-A0A7W9J5Y2-F1
#
_cell.length_a   1.000
_cell.length_b   1.000
_cell.length_c   1.000
_cell.angle_alpha   90.00
_cell.angle_beta   90.00
_cell.angle_gamma   90.00
#
_symmetry.space_group_name_H-M   'P 1'
#
loop_
_entity.id
_entity.type
_entity.pdbx_description
1 polymer ?
#
loop_
_entity_poly.entity_id
_entity_poly.type
_entity_poly.pdbx_seq_one_letter_code
_entity_poly.pdbx_strand_id
1 'polypeptide(L)'
;MATIPWLADVLRAAGVQVIEEGNWQGRMRPGSFNPIGVLWHHTASSTTSPSNPHPALNIVINGRPDLAGPLAQALVDYNGVFHIISAGRCNHAGTARVSGPIPAGDGNTMLIGWEIDYNGVSQTMSPAQYQASLKATAAVLRQLGKDASYARGHRETSTTGKIDPYGVNLDTMRSEVAAILGGTPPPTYNFSTYGTGVRVRADARLSAPIVATLAGPTQVFVQCQKQGDTVTAEGTTNNWWSRLRDQGGYISNIYIDHPAAQLPGIPNC
;
A
#
# COMPACT_ATOMS: atom_id res chain seq x y z
N MET A 1 24.91 3.96 17.65
CA MET A 1 23.48 3.81 17.32
C MET A 1 23.38 2.75 16.24
N ALA A 2 22.44 1.82 16.32
CA ALA A 2 22.25 0.85 15.23
C ALA A 2 21.76 1.60 13.99
N THR A 3 22.16 1.13 12.81
CA THR A 3 21.74 1.63 11.51
C THR A 3 21.42 0.44 10.60
N ILE A 4 20.76 0.71 9.48
CA ILE A 4 20.38 -0.26 8.45
C ILE A 4 21.02 0.07 7.10
N PRO A 5 22.37 0.13 7.01
CA PRO A 5 23.05 0.49 5.76
C PRO A 5 22.76 -0.51 4.63
N TRP A 6 22.31 -1.71 4.96
CA TRP A 6 21.89 -2.76 4.04
C TRP A 6 20.55 -2.48 3.31
N LEU A 7 19.80 -1.46 3.71
CA LEU A 7 18.43 -1.26 3.26
C LEU A 7 18.31 -1.18 1.73
N ALA A 8 19.14 -0.35 1.08
CA ALA A 8 19.07 -0.17 -0.37
C ALA A 8 19.33 -1.48 -1.12
N ASP A 9 20.34 -2.25 -0.69
CA ASP A 9 20.71 -3.52 -1.33
C ASP A 9 19.64 -4.59 -1.14
N VAL A 10 19.08 -4.70 0.06
CA VAL A 10 17.98 -5.63 0.37
C VAL A 10 16.75 -5.34 -0.50
N LEU A 11 16.42 -4.07 -0.71
CA LEU A 11 15.30 -3.67 -1.55
C LEU A 11 15.57 -3.95 -3.04
N ARG A 12 16.76 -3.60 -3.53
CA ARG A 12 17.17 -3.90 -4.92
C ARG A 12 17.16 -5.39 -5.21
N ALA A 13 17.66 -6.21 -4.29
CA ALA A 13 17.66 -7.67 -4.41
C ALA A 13 16.24 -8.26 -4.48
N ALA A 14 15.24 -7.59 -3.90
CA ALA A 14 13.83 -7.94 -4.01
C ALA A 14 13.15 -7.39 -5.29
N GLY A 15 13.91 -6.76 -6.19
CA GLY A 15 13.40 -6.18 -7.42
C GLY A 15 12.61 -4.88 -7.20
N VAL A 16 12.90 -4.15 -6.12
CA VAL A 16 12.36 -2.80 -5.87
C VAL A 16 13.31 -1.78 -6.51
N GLN A 17 12.76 -0.81 -7.23
CA GLN A 17 13.55 0.32 -7.74
C GLN A 17 13.89 1.27 -6.59
N VAL A 18 15.15 1.66 -6.49
CA VAL A 18 15.69 2.41 -5.35
C VAL A 18 16.46 3.64 -5.83
N ILE A 19 16.12 4.80 -5.26
CA ILE A 19 16.88 6.05 -5.34
C ILE A 19 17.43 6.34 -3.94
N GLU A 20 18.71 6.67 -3.85
CA GLU A 20 19.37 7.04 -2.59
C GLU A 20 19.43 8.56 -2.45
N GLU A 21 18.75 9.13 -1.45
CA GLU A 21 18.60 10.57 -1.31
C GLU A 21 19.77 11.22 -0.56
N GLY A 22 20.79 11.66 -1.29
CA GLY A 22 21.96 12.33 -0.72
C GLY A 22 22.67 11.49 0.35
N ASN A 23 23.00 12.09 1.50
CA ASN A 23 23.63 11.36 2.62
C ASN A 23 22.62 10.55 3.45
N TRP A 24 21.80 9.71 2.82
CA TRP A 24 20.79 8.92 3.51
C TRP A 24 21.39 8.01 4.61
N GLN A 25 22.62 7.53 4.41
CA GLN A 25 23.33 6.71 5.40
C GLN A 25 23.66 7.47 6.69
N GLY A 26 23.96 8.77 6.59
CA GLY A 26 24.23 9.64 7.74
C GLY A 26 23.01 10.42 8.27
N ARG A 27 21.88 10.42 7.54
CA ARG A 27 20.67 11.16 7.94
C ARG A 27 19.87 10.36 8.95
N MET A 28 19.71 10.87 10.17
CA MET A 28 18.90 10.25 11.23
C MET A 28 18.59 11.23 12.36
N ARG A 29 17.63 10.89 13.23
CA ARG A 29 17.34 11.60 14.48
C ARG A 29 18.15 11.03 15.66
N PRO A 30 18.42 11.83 16.70
CA PRO A 30 18.98 11.31 17.95
C PRO A 30 18.04 10.29 18.63
N GLY A 31 18.63 9.28 19.28
CA GLY A 31 17.91 8.29 20.07
C GLY A 31 18.20 6.85 19.64
N SER A 32 17.63 5.89 20.37
CA SER A 32 17.76 4.47 20.04
C SER A 32 17.07 4.12 18.72
N PHE A 33 17.63 3.15 18.03
CA PHE A 33 17.03 2.51 16.87
C PHE A 33 17.38 1.03 16.95
N ASN A 34 16.36 0.18 16.96
CA ASN A 34 16.46 -1.27 17.02
C ASN A 34 15.21 -1.86 16.34
N PRO A 35 15.11 -1.76 15.01
CA PRO A 35 13.89 -2.09 14.30
C PRO A 35 13.59 -3.59 14.38
N ILE A 36 12.34 -3.91 14.69
CA ILE A 36 11.78 -5.26 14.73
C ILE A 36 10.68 -5.46 13.70
N GLY A 37 10.30 -4.43 12.95
CA GLY A 37 9.20 -4.50 12.00
C GLY A 37 9.14 -3.31 11.06
N VAL A 38 8.08 -3.28 10.26
CA VAL A 38 7.86 -2.29 9.21
C VAL A 38 6.50 -1.61 9.42
N LEU A 39 6.45 -0.29 9.26
CA LEU A 39 5.26 0.52 9.42
C LEU A 39 4.92 1.27 8.14
N TRP A 40 3.72 1.05 7.61
CA TRP A 40 3.20 1.75 6.44
C TRP A 40 2.43 3.00 6.86
N HIS A 41 2.71 4.09 6.17
CA HIS A 41 2.04 5.39 6.28
C HIS A 41 1.47 5.79 4.91
N HIS A 42 0.64 6.82 4.89
CA HIS A 42 0.46 7.62 3.69
C HIS A 42 0.77 9.07 4.02
N THR A 43 1.30 9.81 3.04
CA THR A 43 1.84 11.15 3.27
C THR A 43 0.75 12.18 3.61
N ALA A 44 -0.50 11.92 3.23
CA ALA A 44 -1.62 12.86 3.30
C ALA A 44 -1.28 14.23 2.66
N SER A 45 -0.36 14.19 1.69
CA SER A 45 0.14 15.36 0.98
C SER A 45 -0.70 15.61 -0.29
N SER A 46 -0.19 16.49 -1.15
CA SER A 46 -0.75 16.72 -2.49
C SER A 46 -0.89 15.42 -3.27
N THR A 47 -1.93 15.36 -4.11
CA THR A 47 -2.17 14.22 -5.00
C THR A 47 -0.93 13.92 -5.84
N THR A 48 -0.46 12.69 -5.75
CA THR A 48 0.66 12.22 -6.56
C THR A 48 0.19 11.76 -7.94
N SER A 49 1.07 11.73 -8.94
CA SER A 49 0.74 11.29 -10.30
C SER A 49 1.99 10.79 -11.04
N PRO A 50 1.88 10.17 -12.23
CA PRO A 50 3.05 9.82 -13.03
C PRO A 50 3.96 11.01 -13.34
N SER A 51 3.41 12.22 -13.53
CA SER A 51 4.15 13.43 -13.86
C SER A 51 4.65 14.20 -12.63
N ASN A 52 4.15 13.88 -11.43
CA ASN A 52 4.63 14.40 -10.16
C ASN A 52 4.56 13.28 -9.10
N PRO A 53 5.51 12.33 -9.13
CA PRO A 53 5.35 11.06 -8.44
C PRO A 53 5.66 11.11 -6.93
N HIS A 54 6.36 12.13 -6.45
CA HIS A 54 6.78 12.21 -5.05
C HIS A 54 6.64 13.64 -4.46
N PRO A 55 5.43 14.24 -4.48
CA PRO A 55 5.21 15.61 -4.01
C PRO A 55 5.59 15.81 -2.53
N ALA A 56 5.61 14.76 -1.71
CA ALA A 56 5.96 14.84 -0.30
C ALA A 56 7.46 14.63 -0.01
N LEU A 57 8.30 14.29 -1.00
CA LEU A 57 9.69 13.88 -0.78
C LEU A 57 10.48 14.87 0.07
N ASN A 58 10.40 16.16 -0.25
CA ASN A 58 11.11 17.19 0.50
C ASN A 58 10.64 17.29 1.97
N ILE A 59 9.35 17.09 2.22
CA ILE A 59 8.77 17.07 3.57
C ILE A 59 9.24 15.82 4.33
N VAL A 60 9.31 14.66 3.68
CA VAL A 60 9.77 13.44 4.35
C VAL A 60 11.27 13.51 4.67
N ILE A 61 12.08 14.13 3.81
CA ILE A 61 13.51 14.35 4.05
C ILE A 61 13.75 15.35 5.19
N ASN A 62 13.17 16.54 5.08
CA ASN A 62 13.52 17.68 5.95
C ASN A 62 12.60 17.84 7.16
N GLY A 63 11.42 17.24 7.11
CA GLY A 63 10.36 17.44 8.08
C GLY A 63 9.49 18.65 7.75
N ARG A 64 8.81 19.11 8.79
CA ARG A 64 7.89 20.24 8.80
C ARG A 64 8.12 21.07 10.07
N PRO A 65 7.60 22.31 10.17
CA PRO A 65 7.92 23.20 11.29
C PRO A 65 7.64 22.61 12.68
N ASP A 66 6.62 21.76 12.81
CA ASP A 66 6.23 21.07 14.05
C ASP A 66 6.93 19.71 14.26
N LEU A 67 7.62 19.17 13.24
CA LEU A 67 8.28 17.87 13.32
C LEU A 67 9.51 17.79 12.42
N ALA A 68 10.68 17.84 13.03
CA ALA A 68 11.95 17.76 12.31
C ALA A 68 12.15 16.39 11.64
N GLY A 69 12.60 16.42 10.38
CA GLY A 69 12.91 15.21 9.61
C GLY A 69 14.21 14.53 10.03
N PRO A 70 14.47 13.31 9.51
CA PRO A 70 13.65 12.60 8.53
C PRO A 70 12.37 12.01 9.13
N LEU A 71 11.30 11.99 8.33
CA LEU A 71 9.97 11.50 8.72
C LEU A 71 9.69 10.04 8.30
N ALA A 72 10.65 9.38 7.64
CA ALA A 72 10.62 7.95 7.37
C ALA A 72 11.99 7.49 6.86
N GLN A 73 12.20 6.17 6.81
CA GLN A 73 13.41 5.60 6.22
C GLN A 73 13.33 5.59 4.70
N ALA A 74 12.13 5.46 4.13
CA ALA A 74 11.91 5.69 2.70
C ALA A 74 10.56 6.32 2.39
N LEU A 75 10.50 7.01 1.25
CA LEU A 75 9.25 7.40 0.59
C LEU A 75 9.02 6.53 -0.64
N VAL A 76 7.77 6.18 -0.91
CA VAL A 76 7.36 5.40 -2.10
C VAL A 76 6.59 6.30 -3.05
N ASP A 77 7.19 6.60 -4.21
CA ASP A 77 6.61 7.46 -5.23
C ASP A 77 5.42 6.80 -5.94
N TYR A 78 4.68 7.55 -6.77
CA TYR A 78 3.54 7.03 -7.54
C TYR A 78 3.85 5.76 -8.34
N ASN A 79 5.08 5.66 -8.86
CA ASN A 79 5.54 4.59 -9.73
C ASN A 79 6.13 3.40 -8.94
N GLY A 80 6.06 3.43 -7.61
CA GLY A 80 6.60 2.37 -6.75
C GLY A 80 8.12 2.43 -6.56
N VAL A 81 8.76 3.56 -6.88
CA VAL A 81 10.18 3.79 -6.61
C VAL A 81 10.37 4.17 -5.15
N PHE A 82 11.30 3.49 -4.49
CA PHE A 82 11.69 3.77 -3.12
C PHE A 82 12.81 4.81 -3.08
N HIS A 83 12.49 6.00 -2.60
CA HIS A 83 13.45 7.04 -2.24
C HIS A 83 13.93 6.79 -0.82
N ILE A 84 15.15 6.27 -0.66
CA ILE A 84 15.74 5.95 0.65
C ILE A 84 16.31 7.21 1.27
N ILE A 85 15.82 7.55 2.45
CA ILE A 85 16.02 8.83 3.12
C ILE A 85 16.90 8.68 4.36
N SER A 86 16.85 7.57 5.07
CA SER A 86 17.57 7.42 6.34
C SER A 86 17.97 5.97 6.58
N ALA A 87 19.22 5.76 6.99
CA ALA A 87 19.68 4.47 7.52
C ALA A 87 19.46 4.33 9.03
N GLY A 88 18.85 5.32 9.69
CA GLY A 88 18.69 5.33 11.15
C GLY A 88 17.29 5.72 11.61
N ARG A 89 17.21 6.15 12.87
CA ARG A 89 15.98 6.60 13.51
C ARG A 89 15.33 7.76 12.74
N CYS A 90 14.02 7.68 12.54
CA CYS A 90 13.19 8.74 11.96
C CYS A 90 12.07 9.15 12.92
N ASN A 91 11.48 10.33 12.72
CA ASN A 91 10.33 10.81 13.48
C ASN A 91 9.02 10.50 12.74
N HIS A 92 8.50 9.27 12.87
CA HIS A 92 7.41 8.78 12.02
C HIS A 92 6.28 8.07 12.78
N ALA A 93 6.60 7.16 13.69
CA ALA A 93 5.64 6.32 14.41
C ALA A 93 5.18 6.93 15.75
N GLY A 94 6.04 7.71 16.41
CA GLY A 94 5.76 8.23 17.75
C GLY A 94 5.57 7.12 18.79
N THR A 95 4.79 7.39 19.85
CA THR A 95 4.45 6.38 20.87
C THR A 95 3.44 5.37 20.32
N ALA A 96 3.87 4.11 20.26
CA ALA A 96 3.07 2.97 19.82
C ALA A 96 2.31 2.33 21.00
N ARG A 97 1.09 1.88 20.73
CA ARG A 97 0.36 0.89 21.55
C ARG A 97 0.71 -0.53 21.08
N VAL A 98 0.38 -1.53 21.90
CA VAL A 98 0.54 -2.95 21.52
C VAL A 98 -0.27 -3.26 20.26
N SER A 99 0.36 -3.94 19.30
CA SER A 99 -0.30 -4.38 18.06
C SER A 99 0.33 -5.67 17.53
N GLY A 100 -0.30 -6.82 17.80
CA GLY A 100 0.31 -8.14 17.63
C GLY A 100 1.67 -8.21 18.34
N PRO A 101 2.80 -8.52 17.67
CA PRO A 101 4.10 -8.63 18.32
C PRO A 101 4.81 -7.29 18.51
N ILE A 102 4.24 -6.17 18.04
CA ILE A 102 4.78 -4.84 18.30
C ILE A 102 4.39 -4.44 19.72
N PRO A 103 5.33 -4.28 20.67
CA PRO A 103 5.02 -3.87 22.03
C PRO A 103 4.65 -2.38 22.08
N ALA A 104 4.05 -1.95 23.19
CA ALA A 104 3.88 -0.53 23.45
C ALA A 104 5.25 0.12 23.75
N GLY A 105 5.39 1.40 23.41
CA GLY A 105 6.62 2.15 23.64
C GLY A 105 6.98 3.07 22.48
N ASP A 106 8.26 3.29 22.26
CA ASP A 106 8.74 4.20 21.23
C ASP A 106 8.79 3.53 19.85
N GLY A 107 7.78 3.78 19.02
CA GLY A 107 7.67 3.22 17.67
C GLY A 107 8.81 3.65 16.76
N ASN A 108 9.39 4.84 16.96
CA ASN A 108 10.53 5.32 16.17
C ASN A 108 11.81 4.51 16.45
N THR A 109 11.89 3.83 17.61
CA THR A 109 12.95 2.87 17.90
C THR A 109 12.70 1.55 17.17
N MET A 110 11.44 1.10 17.12
CA MET A 110 11.07 -0.28 16.81
C MET A 110 10.74 -0.54 15.33
N LEU A 111 10.51 0.49 14.53
CA LEU A 111 9.91 0.31 13.20
C LEU A 111 10.72 1.02 12.11
N ILE A 112 10.78 0.39 10.95
CA ILE A 112 11.22 1.01 9.69
C ILE A 112 9.96 1.52 8.98
N GLY A 113 9.93 2.80 8.63
CA GLY A 113 8.77 3.48 8.06
C GLY A 113 8.84 3.65 6.54
N TRP A 114 7.73 3.31 5.87
CA TRP A 114 7.43 3.70 4.49
C TRP A 114 6.39 4.82 4.49
N GLU A 115 6.77 5.98 3.96
CA GLU A 115 5.84 7.05 3.63
C GLU A 115 5.39 6.88 2.17
N ILE A 116 4.17 6.40 1.96
CA ILE A 116 3.68 6.10 0.61
C ILE A 116 2.93 7.34 0.10
N ASP A 117 3.38 7.89 -1.03
CA ASP A 117 2.92 9.21 -1.44
C ASP A 117 1.53 9.15 -2.05
N TYR A 118 0.48 9.49 -1.31
CA TYR A 118 -0.88 9.68 -1.80
C TYR A 118 -1.73 10.42 -0.77
N ASN A 119 -2.79 11.10 -1.22
CA ASN A 119 -3.54 12.01 -0.35
C ASN A 119 -4.47 11.33 0.66
N GLY A 120 -4.89 10.08 0.42
CA GLY A 120 -5.75 9.32 1.34
C GLY A 120 -7.17 9.88 1.51
N VAL A 121 -7.62 10.78 0.64
CA VAL A 121 -8.95 11.39 0.64
C VAL A 121 -9.69 11.06 -0.66
N SER A 122 -9.22 11.61 -1.78
CA SER A 122 -9.75 11.34 -3.13
C SER A 122 -8.88 10.37 -3.93
N GLN A 123 -7.71 10.03 -3.39
CA GLN A 123 -6.74 9.13 -3.98
C GLN A 123 -6.45 7.96 -3.04
N THR A 124 -6.36 6.77 -3.61
CA THR A 124 -5.84 5.57 -2.96
C THR A 124 -4.47 5.23 -3.53
N MET A 125 -3.76 4.34 -2.83
CA MET A 125 -2.44 3.87 -3.24
C MET A 125 -2.46 3.34 -4.67
N SER A 126 -1.46 3.72 -5.46
CA SER A 126 -1.28 3.22 -6.81
C SER A 126 -0.95 1.72 -6.79
N PRO A 127 -1.15 1.02 -7.92
CA PRO A 127 -0.75 -0.38 -8.05
C PRO A 127 0.73 -0.58 -7.76
N ALA A 128 1.56 0.28 -8.36
CA ALA A 128 3.01 0.16 -8.29
C ALA A 128 3.51 0.42 -6.87
N GLN A 129 2.93 1.41 -6.18
CA GLN A 129 3.18 1.67 -4.76
C GLN A 129 2.90 0.44 -3.90
N TYR A 130 1.73 -0.17 -4.08
CA TYR A 130 1.33 -1.33 -3.27
C TYR A 130 2.26 -2.52 -3.50
N GLN A 131 2.51 -2.86 -4.77
CA GLN A 131 3.37 -4.00 -5.13
C GLN A 131 4.81 -3.81 -4.66
N ALA A 132 5.39 -2.62 -4.85
CA ALA A 132 6.73 -2.32 -4.38
C ALA A 132 6.81 -2.36 -2.85
N SER A 133 5.79 -1.84 -2.15
CA SER A 133 5.74 -1.84 -0.69
C SER A 133 5.63 -3.24 -0.10
N LEU A 134 4.87 -4.15 -0.74
CA LEU A 134 4.82 -5.57 -0.36
C LEU A 134 6.20 -6.23 -0.49
N LYS A 135 6.87 -6.07 -1.64
CA LYS A 135 8.23 -6.63 -1.88
C LYS A 135 9.23 -6.09 -0.86
N ALA A 136 9.24 -4.77 -0.66
CA ALA A 136 10.12 -4.09 0.27
C ALA A 136 9.92 -4.59 1.70
N THR A 137 8.66 -4.71 2.13
CA THR A 137 8.31 -5.18 3.46
C THR A 137 8.74 -6.62 3.68
N ALA A 138 8.46 -7.53 2.74
CA ALA A 138 8.90 -8.92 2.83
C ALA A 138 10.45 -9.03 2.86
N ALA A 139 11.15 -8.23 2.06
CA ALA A 139 12.61 -8.22 2.03
C ALA A 139 13.22 -7.77 3.38
N VAL A 140 12.68 -6.69 3.95
CA VAL A 140 13.12 -6.18 5.26
C VAL A 140 12.79 -7.17 6.37
N LEU A 141 11.59 -7.74 6.40
CA LEU A 141 11.22 -8.72 7.44
C LEU A 141 12.09 -9.98 7.35
N ARG A 142 12.41 -10.46 6.14
CA ARG A 142 13.37 -11.54 5.94
C ARG A 142 14.75 -11.18 6.50
N GLN A 143 15.24 -9.97 6.22
CA GLN A 143 16.51 -9.48 6.77
C GLN A 143 16.51 -9.40 8.30
N LEU A 144 15.37 -9.08 8.91
CA LEU A 144 15.20 -9.00 10.37
C LEU A 144 14.91 -10.36 11.03
N GLY A 145 14.73 -11.44 10.24
CA GLY A 145 14.31 -12.75 10.76
C GLY A 145 12.90 -12.74 11.36
N LYS A 146 11.98 -11.97 10.78
CA LYS A 146 10.61 -11.77 11.24
C LYS A 146 9.60 -12.25 10.19
N ASP A 147 8.43 -12.66 10.67
CA ASP A 147 7.30 -12.98 9.80
C ASP A 147 6.43 -11.74 9.49
N ALA A 148 5.41 -11.93 8.65
CA ALA A 148 4.50 -10.87 8.24
C ALA A 148 3.71 -10.24 9.40
N SER A 149 3.62 -10.89 10.56
CA SER A 149 2.95 -10.33 11.73
C SER A 149 3.69 -9.13 12.32
N TYR A 150 4.89 -8.79 11.86
CA TYR A 150 5.64 -7.58 12.21
C TYR A 150 5.46 -6.41 11.21
N ALA A 151 4.61 -6.56 10.18
CA ALA A 151 4.18 -5.46 9.32
C ALA A 151 2.89 -4.81 9.83
N ARG A 152 2.88 -3.49 9.97
CA ARG A 152 1.73 -2.72 10.47
C ARG A 152 1.41 -1.51 9.60
N GLY A 153 0.16 -1.08 9.64
CA GLY A 153 -0.21 0.29 9.30
C GLY A 153 -0.18 1.18 10.54
N HIS A 154 0.16 2.45 10.40
CA HIS A 154 0.26 3.38 11.53
C HIS A 154 -0.99 3.42 12.42
N ARG A 155 -2.18 3.31 11.83
CA ARG A 155 -3.47 3.22 12.53
C ARG A 155 -3.57 2.07 13.52
N GLU A 156 -2.80 0.99 13.32
CA GLU A 156 -2.81 -0.19 14.19
C GLU A 156 -1.94 0.00 15.43
N THR A 157 -0.92 0.85 15.36
CA THR A 157 0.03 1.14 16.46
C THR A 157 -0.20 2.50 17.11
N SER A 158 -0.94 3.41 16.48
CA SER A 158 -1.09 4.78 16.99
C SER A 158 -1.81 4.86 18.34
N THR A 159 -1.37 5.74 19.23
CA THR A 159 -2.09 6.08 20.48
C THR A 159 -3.02 7.28 20.32
N THR A 160 -2.99 7.97 19.18
CA THR A 160 -3.65 9.25 18.93
C THR A 160 -4.75 9.18 17.88
N GLY A 161 -5.16 7.99 17.47
CA GLY A 161 -6.26 7.79 16.51
C GLY A 161 -5.89 8.08 15.06
N LYS A 162 -4.61 7.92 14.68
CA LYS A 162 -4.17 7.99 13.28
C LYS A 162 -4.95 7.00 12.41
N ILE A 163 -5.25 7.40 11.17
CA ILE A 163 -6.06 6.61 10.23
C ILE A 163 -5.24 5.98 9.09
N ASP A 164 -3.98 6.38 8.95
CA ASP A 164 -3.11 5.95 7.87
C ASP A 164 -2.59 4.50 8.04
N PRO A 165 -2.36 3.76 6.95
CA PRO A 165 -2.63 4.10 5.55
C PRO A 165 -4.13 3.98 5.21
N TYR A 166 -4.70 5.02 4.59
CA TYR A 166 -6.10 5.00 4.16
C TYR A 166 -6.31 4.05 2.98
N GLY A 167 -7.46 3.38 2.93
CA GLY A 167 -7.84 2.52 1.80
C GLY A 167 -7.10 1.18 1.70
N VAL A 168 -6.25 0.83 2.67
CA VAL A 168 -5.52 -0.45 2.69
C VAL A 168 -6.17 -1.41 3.68
N ASN A 169 -6.44 -2.65 3.25
CA ASN A 169 -6.76 -3.76 4.15
C ASN A 169 -5.45 -4.36 4.68
N LEU A 170 -5.18 -4.15 5.98
CA LEU A 170 -3.88 -4.51 6.58
C LEU A 170 -3.77 -6.02 6.87
N ASP A 171 -4.88 -6.74 7.00
CA ASP A 171 -4.86 -8.20 7.10
C ASP A 171 -4.53 -8.83 5.75
N THR A 172 -5.13 -8.32 4.66
CA THR A 172 -4.77 -8.72 3.29
C THR A 172 -3.29 -8.41 3.00
N MET A 173 -2.83 -7.20 3.32
CA MET A 173 -1.42 -6.82 3.18
C MET A 173 -0.49 -7.81 3.90
N ARG A 174 -0.80 -8.17 5.16
CA ARG A 174 0.00 -9.15 5.89
C ARG A 174 -0.03 -10.54 5.26
N SER A 175 -1.19 -10.99 4.78
CA SER A 175 -1.32 -12.27 4.07
C SER A 175 -0.45 -12.31 2.82
N GLU A 176 -0.44 -11.23 2.03
CA GLU A 176 0.37 -11.12 0.81
C GLU A 176 1.87 -11.03 1.12
N VAL A 177 2.26 -10.29 2.17
CA VAL A 177 3.65 -10.29 2.67
C VAL A 177 4.07 -11.69 3.10
N ALA A 178 3.21 -12.45 3.79
CA ALA A 178 3.51 -13.83 4.19
C ALA A 178 3.70 -14.74 2.97
N ALA A 179 2.88 -14.60 1.93
CA ALA A 179 3.04 -15.32 0.68
C ALA A 179 4.39 -15.00 0.01
N ILE A 180 4.81 -13.73 -0.02
CA ILE A 180 6.11 -13.31 -0.58
C ILE A 180 7.29 -13.83 0.26
N LEU A 181 7.14 -13.89 1.58
CA LEU A 181 8.13 -14.54 2.44
C LEU A 181 8.28 -16.03 2.09
N GLY A 182 7.18 -16.70 1.77
CA GLY A 182 7.11 -18.10 1.32
C GLY A 182 7.50 -18.35 -0.15
N GLY A 183 7.88 -17.31 -0.90
CA GLY A 183 8.37 -17.44 -2.29
C GLY A 183 7.33 -17.15 -3.38
N THR A 184 6.10 -16.79 -3.02
CA THR A 184 5.09 -16.38 -4.00
C THR A 184 5.37 -14.95 -4.48
N PRO A 185 5.33 -14.65 -5.79
CA PRO A 185 5.45 -13.28 -6.24
C PRO A 185 4.26 -12.42 -5.74
N PRO A 186 4.43 -11.09 -5.61
CA PRO A 186 3.33 -10.20 -5.26
C PRO A 186 2.13 -10.36 -6.21
N PRO A 187 0.89 -10.31 -5.70
CA PRO A 187 -0.28 -10.56 -6.51
C PRO A 187 -0.51 -9.41 -7.49
N THR A 188 -0.42 -9.70 -8.78
CA THR A 188 -0.72 -8.73 -9.84
C THR A 188 -2.23 -8.50 -9.99
N TYR A 189 -3.06 -9.44 -9.53
CA TYR A 189 -4.53 -9.49 -9.64
C TYR A 189 -5.12 -10.14 -8.39
N ASN A 190 -6.37 -9.81 -8.03
CA ASN A 190 -7.06 -10.36 -6.85
C ASN A 190 -8.38 -11.06 -7.16
N PHE A 191 -8.88 -10.95 -8.40
CA PHE A 191 -10.01 -11.72 -8.90
C PHE A 191 -9.79 -12.11 -10.36
N SER A 192 -10.61 -13.04 -10.85
CA SER A 192 -10.79 -13.27 -12.28
C SER A 192 -12.23 -12.93 -12.65
N THR A 193 -12.46 -12.50 -13.89
CA THR A 193 -13.81 -12.44 -14.44
C THR A 193 -14.19 -13.78 -15.07
N TYR A 194 -15.47 -13.98 -15.33
CA TYR A 194 -15.93 -15.02 -16.25
C TYR A 194 -16.59 -14.40 -17.50
N GLY A 195 -16.82 -15.24 -18.52
CA GLY A 195 -17.44 -14.82 -19.77
C GLY A 195 -16.52 -14.02 -20.69
N THR A 196 -17.06 -13.57 -21.80
CA THR A 196 -16.34 -12.85 -22.88
C THR A 196 -17.05 -11.54 -23.20
N GLY A 197 -16.30 -10.51 -23.60
CA GLY A 197 -16.87 -9.22 -23.97
C GLY A 197 -17.43 -8.43 -22.77
N VAL A 198 -16.85 -8.63 -21.58
CA VAL A 198 -17.34 -7.99 -20.37
C VAL A 198 -17.01 -6.50 -20.38
N ARG A 199 -18.04 -5.66 -20.23
CA ARG A 199 -17.91 -4.20 -20.32
C ARG A 199 -17.48 -3.60 -18.99
N VAL A 200 -16.41 -2.80 -19.03
CA VAL A 200 -16.00 -1.93 -17.93
C VAL A 200 -16.51 -0.52 -18.22
N ARG A 201 -17.22 0.07 -17.28
CA ARG A 201 -17.92 1.37 -17.42
C ARG A 201 -17.25 2.47 -16.62
N ALA A 202 -17.39 3.73 -17.02
CA ALA A 202 -16.80 4.86 -16.31
C ALA A 202 -17.33 5.02 -14.87
N ASP A 203 -18.53 4.51 -14.58
CA ASP A 203 -19.15 4.54 -13.25
C ASP A 203 -20.07 3.31 -13.05
N ALA A 204 -20.52 3.06 -11.82
CA ALA A 204 -21.36 1.93 -11.43
C ALA A 204 -22.83 2.06 -11.89
N ARG A 205 -23.05 2.36 -13.17
CA ARG A 205 -24.37 2.48 -13.79
C ARG A 205 -24.34 2.06 -15.25
N LEU A 206 -25.41 1.45 -15.74
CA LEU A 206 -25.54 0.91 -17.10
C LEU A 206 -25.49 1.99 -18.18
N SER A 207 -25.84 3.23 -17.84
CA SER A 207 -25.76 4.38 -18.75
C SER A 207 -24.36 5.00 -18.83
N ALA A 208 -23.42 4.63 -17.95
CA ALA A 208 -22.07 5.17 -18.00
C ALA A 208 -21.32 4.71 -19.25
N PRO A 209 -20.49 5.57 -19.86
CA PRO A 209 -19.65 5.23 -21.01
C PRO A 209 -18.83 3.96 -20.75
N ILE A 210 -18.66 3.14 -21.78
CA ILE A 210 -17.77 1.98 -21.73
C ILE A 210 -16.34 2.50 -21.89
N VAL A 211 -15.48 2.18 -20.92
CA VAL A 211 -14.06 2.59 -20.92
C VAL A 211 -13.12 1.46 -21.33
N ALA A 212 -13.56 0.21 -21.19
CA ALA A 212 -12.84 -0.97 -21.69
C ALA A 212 -13.81 -2.14 -21.92
N THR A 213 -13.36 -3.12 -22.72
CA THR A 213 -14.05 -4.42 -22.89
C THR A 213 -13.05 -5.54 -22.68
N LEU A 214 -13.35 -6.46 -21.77
CA LEU A 214 -12.52 -7.62 -21.46
C LEU A 214 -12.88 -8.77 -22.40
N ALA A 215 -11.90 -9.32 -23.11
CA ALA A 215 -12.15 -10.27 -24.19
C ALA A 215 -12.61 -11.66 -23.70
N GLY A 216 -12.23 -12.07 -22.49
CA GLY A 216 -12.55 -13.38 -21.90
C GLY A 216 -12.39 -13.35 -20.39
N PRO A 217 -12.38 -14.53 -19.71
CA PRO A 217 -11.94 -14.61 -18.33
C PRO A 217 -10.59 -13.89 -18.20
N THR A 218 -10.59 -12.80 -17.46
CA THR A 218 -9.46 -11.89 -17.35
C THR A 218 -9.11 -11.75 -15.88
N GLN A 219 -7.84 -11.91 -15.55
CA GLN A 219 -7.36 -11.58 -14.22
C GLN A 219 -7.47 -10.06 -14.03
N VAL A 220 -8.16 -9.64 -12.98
CA VAL A 220 -8.43 -8.25 -12.69
C VAL A 220 -8.00 -7.92 -11.26
N PHE A 221 -7.63 -6.66 -11.06
CA PHE A 221 -7.40 -6.13 -9.72
C PHE A 221 -8.54 -5.19 -9.35
N VAL A 222 -9.40 -5.64 -8.43
CA VAL A 222 -10.48 -4.85 -7.83
C VAL A 222 -9.90 -3.99 -6.70
N GLN A 223 -10.05 -2.68 -6.80
CA GLN A 223 -9.53 -1.71 -5.81
C GLN A 223 -10.53 -1.44 -4.69
N CYS A 224 -11.78 -1.22 -5.07
CA CYS A 224 -12.90 -0.95 -4.17
C CYS A 224 -14.19 -1.37 -4.87
N GLN A 225 -15.30 -1.36 -4.14
CA GLN A 225 -16.62 -1.67 -4.69
C GLN A 225 -17.69 -0.73 -4.16
N LYS A 226 -18.78 -0.54 -4.90
CA LYS A 226 -19.93 0.23 -4.43
C LYS A 226 -21.22 -0.30 -5.03
N GLN A 227 -22.34 0.06 -4.43
CA GLN A 227 -23.66 -0.21 -5.03
C GLN A 227 -23.92 0.75 -6.19
N GLY A 228 -24.63 0.24 -7.19
CA GLY A 228 -24.96 0.94 -8.42
C GLY A 228 -26.22 0.38 -9.07
N ASP A 229 -26.33 0.50 -10.39
CA ASP A 229 -27.45 -0.08 -11.12
C ASP A 229 -27.50 -1.60 -10.94
N THR A 230 -28.69 -2.15 -10.77
CA THR A 230 -28.90 -3.59 -10.72
C THR A 230 -28.64 -4.22 -12.09
N VAL A 231 -27.85 -5.28 -12.10
CA VAL A 231 -27.57 -6.09 -13.29
C VAL A 231 -28.10 -7.49 -13.07
N THR A 232 -28.83 -8.00 -14.06
CA THR A 232 -29.28 -9.40 -14.11
C THR A 232 -28.70 -10.06 -15.35
N ALA A 233 -27.94 -11.14 -15.16
CA ALA A 233 -27.49 -12.01 -16.24
C ALA A 233 -27.37 -13.45 -15.73
N GLU A 234 -27.55 -14.43 -16.61
CA GLU A 234 -27.33 -15.87 -16.29
C GLU A 234 -28.02 -16.33 -14.99
N GLY A 235 -29.23 -15.83 -14.73
CA GLY A 235 -30.01 -16.18 -13.53
C GLY A 235 -29.55 -15.52 -12.22
N THR A 236 -28.50 -14.71 -12.25
CA THR A 236 -27.97 -13.97 -11.11
C THR A 236 -28.36 -12.50 -11.21
N THR A 237 -28.78 -11.91 -10.09
CA THR A 237 -29.07 -10.47 -9.99
C THR A 237 -28.19 -9.87 -8.90
N ASN A 238 -27.46 -8.79 -9.22
CA ASN A 238 -26.56 -8.13 -8.28
C ASN A 238 -26.48 -6.62 -8.58
N ASN A 239 -26.39 -5.79 -7.54
CA ASN A 239 -26.24 -4.33 -7.65
C ASN A 239 -24.88 -3.83 -7.17
N TRP A 240 -23.95 -4.71 -6.81
CA TRP A 240 -22.58 -4.35 -6.48
C TRP A 240 -21.70 -4.25 -7.73
N TRP A 241 -20.82 -3.26 -7.72
CA TRP A 241 -19.87 -2.97 -8.79
C TRP A 241 -18.47 -2.80 -8.24
N SER A 242 -17.50 -3.41 -8.91
CA SER A 242 -16.08 -3.39 -8.58
C SER A 242 -15.34 -2.38 -9.44
N ARG A 243 -14.57 -1.49 -8.83
CA ARG A 243 -13.65 -0.61 -9.55
C ARG A 243 -12.38 -1.38 -9.90
N LEU A 244 -12.11 -1.50 -11.20
CA LEU A 244 -10.91 -2.15 -11.72
C LEU A 244 -9.75 -1.16 -11.84
N ARG A 245 -8.61 -1.59 -11.33
CA ARG A 245 -7.35 -0.84 -11.28
C ARG A 245 -6.83 -0.48 -12.66
N ASP A 246 -6.74 -1.48 -13.53
CA ASP A 246 -5.99 -1.37 -14.79
C ASP A 246 -6.84 -0.74 -15.90
N GLN A 247 -8.16 -0.94 -15.86
CA GLN A 247 -9.12 -0.38 -16.81
C GLN A 247 -9.70 0.97 -16.38
N GLY A 248 -9.48 1.38 -15.12
CA GLY A 248 -9.92 2.69 -14.61
C GLY A 248 -11.43 2.89 -14.52
N GLY A 249 -12.22 1.81 -14.53
CA GLY A 249 -13.68 1.85 -14.49
C GLY A 249 -14.30 0.76 -13.63
N TYR A 250 -15.61 0.58 -13.73
CA TYR A 250 -16.41 -0.33 -12.91
C TYR A 250 -16.94 -1.49 -13.75
N ILE A 251 -16.85 -2.67 -13.18
CA ILE A 251 -17.48 -3.90 -13.67
C ILE A 251 -18.55 -4.31 -12.66
N SER A 252 -19.69 -4.81 -13.13
CA SER A 252 -20.68 -5.36 -12.20
C SER A 252 -20.15 -6.66 -11.61
N ASN A 253 -20.31 -6.86 -10.29
CA ASN A 253 -19.79 -8.01 -9.55
C ASN A 253 -20.37 -9.34 -10.04
N ILE A 254 -21.50 -9.31 -10.74
CA ILE A 254 -21.99 -10.48 -11.46
C ILE A 254 -20.91 -11.07 -12.37
N TYR A 255 -20.06 -10.29 -13.03
CA TYR A 255 -19.04 -10.83 -13.95
C TYR A 255 -17.72 -11.20 -13.27
N ILE A 256 -17.64 -11.09 -11.93
CA ILE A 256 -16.47 -11.53 -11.16
C ILE A 256 -16.69 -13.00 -10.80
N ASP A 257 -15.68 -13.83 -11.02
CA ASP A 257 -15.68 -15.26 -10.68
C ASP A 257 -15.55 -15.45 -9.16
N HIS A 258 -16.60 -15.09 -8.44
CA HIS A 258 -16.71 -15.22 -7.00
C HIS A 258 -18.19 -15.32 -6.58
N PRO A 259 -18.57 -16.21 -5.66
CA PRO A 259 -19.98 -16.45 -5.33
C PRO A 259 -20.65 -15.31 -4.53
N ALA A 260 -19.87 -14.46 -3.85
CA ALA A 260 -20.41 -13.38 -3.03
C ALA A 260 -20.85 -12.17 -3.88
N ALA A 261 -22.03 -11.64 -3.60
CA ALA A 261 -22.55 -10.44 -4.28
C ALA A 261 -21.66 -9.20 -4.03
N GLN A 262 -21.31 -8.96 -2.77
CA GLN A 262 -20.28 -8.02 -2.34
C GLN A 262 -18.98 -8.81 -2.12
N LEU A 263 -17.89 -8.40 -2.77
CA LEU A 263 -16.63 -9.14 -2.70
C LEU A 263 -16.01 -9.04 -1.31
N PRO A 264 -15.61 -10.15 -0.68
CA PRO A 264 -15.00 -10.13 0.64
C PRO A 264 -13.64 -9.43 0.60
N GLY A 265 -13.32 -8.68 1.65
CA GLY A 265 -12.01 -8.02 1.80
C GLY A 265 -11.77 -6.80 0.90
N ILE A 266 -12.69 -6.49 -0.01
CA ILE A 266 -12.62 -5.30 -0.87
C ILE A 266 -13.33 -4.12 -0.21
N PRO A 267 -12.64 -2.98 0.00
CA PRO A 267 -13.22 -1.81 0.66
C PRO A 267 -14.32 -1.17 -0.19
N ASN A 268 -15.23 -0.43 0.45
CA ASN A 268 -16.18 0.37 -0.30
C ASN A 268 -15.49 1.58 -0.95
N CYS A 269 -15.89 1.90 -2.16
CA CYS A 269 -15.78 3.26 -2.70
C CYS A 269 -16.91 4.11 -2.08
#